data_AF-A0AAW3KA21-F1
#
_entry.id   AF-A0AAW3KA21-F1
#
_cell.length_a   1.000
_cell.length_b   1.000
_cell.length_c   1.000
_cell.angle_alpha   90.00
_cell.angle_beta   90.00
_cell.angle_gamma   90.00
#
_symmetry.space_group_name_H-M   'P 1'
#
loop_
_entity.id
_entity.type
_entity.pdbx_description
1 polymer ?
#
loop_
_entity_poly.entity_id
_entity_poly.type
_entity_poly.pdbx_seq_one_letter_code
_entity_poly.pdbx_strand_id
1 'polypeptide(L)'
;MAKDFNNPVVVEGYDVHIRKLIPGYELIHLQVHAVLKSYVSTQAKILVVGCGTGYELQYLAEQFPHWNFTAIDPAANMIDKAKQHIADLGLCSRIQFVQGDTSVLKQVDENFDVVLAILVSHFVPVDAKAQFLKDIANHLSSTGLCLSYELMEISNAKQLQALKNLSLATGLTEKQAQLMADRIEQDFALISVDEMSALYLQAGFKRVENFAQVLNYHGFIAFKTD
;
A
#
# COMPACT_ATOMS: atom_id res chain seq x y z
N MET A 1 -4.99 4.87 19.15
CA MET A 1 -3.54 5.14 19.06
C MET A 1 -2.80 4.17 18.11
N ALA A 2 -3.50 3.44 17.22
CA ALA A 2 -2.86 2.51 16.25
C ALA A 2 -2.60 3.14 14.87
N LYS A 3 -3.02 4.39 14.67
CA LYS A 3 -2.94 5.13 13.40
C LYS A 3 -2.19 6.45 13.49
N ASP A 4 -1.64 6.74 14.66
CA ASP A 4 -0.83 7.93 14.84
C ASP A 4 0.58 7.62 14.36
N PHE A 5 0.77 7.68 13.05
CA PHE A 5 2.05 7.38 12.40
C PHE A 5 3.12 8.47 12.65
N ASN A 6 2.75 9.55 13.33
CA ASN A 6 3.69 10.54 13.86
C ASN A 6 4.08 10.24 15.32
N ASN A 7 3.53 9.22 15.98
CA ASN A 7 3.93 8.84 17.32
C ASN A 7 5.20 7.96 17.28
N PRO A 8 6.33 8.37 17.90
CA PRO A 8 7.57 7.60 17.87
C PRO A 8 7.46 6.16 18.38
N VAL A 9 6.59 5.92 19.38
CA VAL A 9 6.36 4.57 19.93
C VAL A 9 5.66 3.67 18.92
N VAL A 10 4.73 4.24 18.14
CA VAL A 10 4.04 3.51 17.06
C VAL A 10 5.02 3.16 15.95
N VAL A 11 5.87 4.12 15.55
CA VAL A 11 6.87 3.94 14.48
C VAL A 11 7.90 2.87 14.86
N GLU A 12 8.45 2.91 16.08
CA GLU A 12 9.50 1.97 16.50
C GLU A 12 9.00 0.51 16.58
N GLY A 13 7.74 0.30 16.99
CA GLY A 13 7.13 -1.02 17.06
C GLY A 13 6.42 -1.48 15.78
N TYR A 14 6.40 -0.64 14.74
CA TYR A 14 5.49 -0.80 13.58
C TYR A 14 5.70 -2.14 12.87
N ASP A 15 6.93 -2.46 12.49
CA ASP A 15 7.24 -3.64 11.66
C ASP A 15 6.91 -4.97 12.35
N VAL A 16 7.09 -5.03 13.67
CA VAL A 16 6.72 -6.21 14.47
C VAL A 16 5.21 -6.30 14.63
N HIS A 17 4.53 -5.15 14.79
CA HIS A 17 3.09 -5.11 15.02
C HIS A 17 2.31 -5.42 13.74
N ILE A 18 2.67 -4.82 12.61
CA ILE A 18 1.92 -4.92 11.36
C ILE A 18 1.85 -6.36 10.83
N ARG A 19 2.93 -7.14 11.00
CA ARG A 19 2.97 -8.58 10.63
C ARG A 19 1.99 -9.45 11.41
N LYS A 20 1.66 -9.05 12.63
CA LYS A 20 0.65 -9.74 13.45
C LYS A 20 -0.76 -9.26 13.13
N LEU A 21 -0.89 -7.98 12.81
CA LEU A 21 -2.17 -7.33 12.55
C LEU A 21 -2.74 -7.70 11.18
N ILE A 22 -1.90 -7.81 10.15
CA ILE A 22 -2.30 -8.09 8.77
C ILE A 22 -2.02 -9.57 8.47
N PRO A 23 -3.05 -10.44 8.40
CA PRO A 23 -2.84 -11.83 8.08
C PRO A 23 -2.19 -11.99 6.70
N GLY A 24 -1.05 -12.67 6.65
CA GLY A 24 -0.32 -12.88 5.40
C GLY A 24 0.43 -11.64 4.88
N TYR A 25 0.80 -10.69 5.75
CA TYR A 25 1.57 -9.49 5.36
C TYR A 25 2.75 -9.80 4.43
N GLU A 26 3.57 -10.81 4.75
CA GLU A 26 4.72 -11.18 3.91
C GLU A 26 4.31 -11.85 2.59
N LEU A 27 3.19 -12.60 2.59
CA LEU A 27 2.63 -13.19 1.38
C LEU A 27 2.13 -12.11 0.41
N ILE A 28 1.54 -11.02 0.92
CA ILE A 28 1.15 -9.87 0.10
C ILE A 28 2.35 -9.33 -0.67
N HIS A 29 3.46 -9.05 0.02
CA HIS A 29 4.68 -8.55 -0.61
C HIS A 29 5.29 -9.55 -1.60
N LEU A 30 5.23 -10.85 -1.28
CA LEU A 30 5.67 -11.90 -2.20
C LEU A 30 4.82 -11.95 -3.48
N GLN A 31 3.50 -11.79 -3.37
CA GLN A 31 2.59 -11.72 -4.51
C GLN A 31 2.87 -10.47 -5.36
N VAL A 32 3.03 -9.30 -4.73
CA VAL A 32 3.40 -8.05 -5.41
C VAL A 32 4.69 -8.24 -6.21
N HIS A 33 5.74 -8.80 -5.60
CA HIS A 33 6.99 -9.11 -6.30
C HIS A 33 6.79 -10.07 -7.48
N ALA A 34 6.01 -11.13 -7.32
CA ALA A 34 5.76 -12.09 -8.40
C ALA A 34 5.02 -11.46 -9.60
N VAL A 35 4.03 -10.61 -9.33
CA VAL A 35 3.32 -9.86 -10.37
C VAL A 35 4.28 -8.87 -11.04
N LEU A 36 4.98 -8.05 -10.28
CA LEU A 36 5.97 -7.11 -10.80
C LEU A 36 7.01 -7.76 -11.71
N LYS A 37 7.57 -8.89 -11.29
CA LYS A 37 8.53 -9.67 -12.07
C LYS A 37 7.97 -10.19 -13.41
N SER A 38 6.65 -10.35 -13.50
CA SER A 38 5.97 -10.87 -14.69
C SER A 38 5.60 -9.78 -15.70
N TYR A 39 5.37 -8.55 -15.25
CA TYR A 39 4.85 -7.45 -16.08
C TYR A 39 5.85 -6.33 -16.35
N VAL A 40 6.85 -6.15 -15.49
CA VAL A 40 7.69 -4.96 -15.48
C VAL A 40 9.09 -5.28 -16.00
N SER A 41 9.65 -4.34 -16.76
CA SER A 41 10.98 -4.49 -17.34
C SER A 41 12.08 -4.54 -16.26
N THR A 42 13.26 -5.05 -16.64
CA THR A 42 14.42 -5.13 -15.73
C THR A 42 14.89 -3.76 -15.24
N GLN A 43 14.56 -2.68 -15.95
CA GLN A 43 14.76 -1.30 -15.54
C GLN A 43 13.41 -0.58 -15.46
N ALA A 44 13.10 0.02 -14.31
CA ALA A 44 11.82 0.71 -14.12
C ALA A 44 11.94 1.85 -13.10
N LYS A 45 11.05 2.82 -13.24
CA LYS A 45 10.80 3.90 -12.28
C LYS A 45 9.55 3.57 -11.50
N ILE A 46 9.68 3.45 -10.19
CA ILE A 46 8.62 3.01 -9.28
C ILE A 46 8.26 4.16 -8.36
N LEU A 47 6.97 4.47 -8.25
CA LEU A 47 6.45 5.31 -7.17
C LEU A 47 5.84 4.42 -6.10
N VAL A 48 6.28 4.59 -4.85
CA VAL A 48 5.66 3.98 -3.67
C VAL A 48 4.89 5.04 -2.93
N VAL A 49 3.56 4.92 -2.94
CA VAL A 49 2.63 5.78 -2.20
C VAL A 49 2.39 5.14 -0.83
N GLY A 50 2.62 5.89 0.24
CA GLY A 50 2.51 5.40 1.62
C GLY A 50 3.64 4.43 1.98
N CYS A 51 4.90 4.87 1.85
CA CYS A 51 6.05 3.98 2.04
C CYS A 51 6.25 3.47 3.47
N GLY A 52 5.60 4.08 4.47
CA GLY A 52 5.73 3.72 5.87
C GLY A 52 7.20 3.70 6.32
N THR A 53 7.56 2.67 7.08
CA THR A 53 8.94 2.40 7.54
C THR A 53 9.88 1.87 6.46
N GLY A 54 9.43 1.73 5.20
CA GLY A 54 10.27 1.36 4.07
C GLY A 54 10.48 -0.14 3.84
N TYR A 55 9.68 -1.02 4.45
CA TYR A 55 9.78 -2.46 4.25
C TYR A 55 9.64 -2.88 2.77
N GLU A 56 8.61 -2.37 2.08
CA GLU A 56 8.40 -2.66 0.66
C GLU A 56 9.56 -2.12 -0.20
N LEU A 57 10.03 -0.90 0.11
CA LEU A 57 11.15 -0.28 -0.59
C LEU A 57 12.42 -1.13 -0.48
N GLN A 58 12.77 -1.57 0.73
CA GLN A 58 13.89 -2.48 0.92
C GLN A 58 13.70 -3.73 0.08
N TYR A 59 12.57 -4.41 0.28
CA TYR A 59 12.32 -5.72 -0.31
C TYR A 59 12.44 -5.67 -1.83
N LEU A 60 11.78 -4.70 -2.48
CA LEU A 60 11.83 -4.56 -3.93
C LEU A 60 13.18 -4.04 -4.42
N ALA A 61 13.83 -3.14 -3.69
CA ALA A 61 15.15 -2.65 -4.09
C ALA A 61 16.19 -3.78 -4.09
N GLU A 62 16.17 -4.69 -3.11
CA GLU A 62 17.06 -5.86 -3.07
C GLU A 62 16.79 -6.85 -4.23
N GLN A 63 15.52 -7.07 -4.59
CA GLN A 63 15.17 -8.00 -5.67
C GLN A 63 15.37 -7.40 -7.08
N PHE A 64 15.23 -6.08 -7.24
CA PHE A 64 15.34 -5.37 -8.51
C PHE A 64 16.45 -4.31 -8.47
N PRO A 65 17.71 -4.70 -8.75
CA PRO A 65 18.87 -3.83 -8.56
C PRO A 65 18.95 -2.65 -9.54
N HIS A 66 18.21 -2.68 -10.65
CA HIS A 66 18.20 -1.64 -11.68
C HIS A 66 16.96 -0.73 -11.62
N TRP A 67 16.12 -0.90 -10.60
CA TRP A 67 14.97 -0.03 -10.39
C TRP A 67 15.34 1.20 -9.56
N ASN A 68 14.69 2.32 -9.87
CA ASN A 68 14.74 3.55 -9.08
C ASN A 68 13.37 3.81 -8.48
N PHE A 69 13.35 4.34 -7.26
CA PHE A 69 12.15 4.52 -6.47
C PHE A 69 12.00 5.99 -6.08
N THR A 70 10.77 6.48 -6.20
CA THR A 70 10.29 7.66 -5.48
C THR A 70 9.30 7.17 -4.43
N ALA A 71 9.49 7.57 -3.19
CA ALA A 71 8.70 7.13 -2.05
C ALA A 71 8.03 8.33 -1.39
N ILE A 72 6.71 8.29 -1.22
CA ILE A 72 5.95 9.33 -0.55
C ILE A 72 5.22 8.79 0.67
N ASP A 73 5.16 9.60 1.72
CA ASP A 73 4.36 9.34 2.91
C ASP A 73 4.05 10.66 3.62
N PRO A 74 2.82 10.90 4.12
CA PRO A 74 2.51 12.11 4.86
C PRO A 74 3.18 12.17 6.25
N ALA A 75 3.52 11.04 6.84
CA ALA A 75 4.11 10.97 8.18
C ALA A 75 5.63 11.11 8.14
N ALA A 76 6.14 12.24 8.63
CA ALA A 76 7.58 12.52 8.66
C ALA A 76 8.38 11.45 9.41
N ASN A 77 7.85 10.98 10.55
CA ASN A 77 8.54 9.97 11.36
C ASN A 77 8.63 8.60 10.67
N MET A 78 7.66 8.26 9.81
CA MET A 78 7.74 7.06 8.96
C MET A 78 8.86 7.21 7.94
N ILE A 79 8.91 8.36 7.24
CA ILE A 79 9.98 8.67 6.28
C ILE A 79 11.35 8.64 6.94
N ASP A 80 11.51 9.22 8.13
CA ASP A 80 12.80 9.26 8.81
C ASP A 80 13.27 7.85 9.19
N LYS A 81 12.37 6.99 9.66
CA LYS A 81 12.67 5.57 9.91
C LYS A 81 13.05 4.84 8.62
N ALA A 82 12.29 5.06 7.53
CA ALA A 82 12.58 4.46 6.24
C ALA A 82 13.94 4.90 5.68
N LYS A 83 14.29 6.19 5.79
CA LYS A 83 15.59 6.72 5.37
C LYS A 83 16.74 6.08 6.13
N GLN A 84 16.63 5.96 7.46
CA GLN A 84 17.64 5.30 8.30
C GLN A 84 17.85 3.85 7.84
N HIS A 85 16.74 3.11 7.72
CA HIS A 85 16.76 1.71 7.32
C HIS A 85 17.37 1.49 5.93
N ILE A 86 17.00 2.33 4.96
CA ILE A 86 17.56 2.28 3.59
C ILE A 86 19.05 2.69 3.55
N ALA A 87 19.48 3.60 4.43
CA ALA A 87 20.88 4.01 4.52
C ALA A 87 21.77 2.89 5.05
N ASP A 88 21.32 2.16 6.07
CA ASP A 88 22.05 1.02 6.65
C ASP A 88 22.29 -0.10 5.64
N LEU A 89 21.45 -0.18 4.60
CA LEU A 89 21.56 -1.15 3.51
C LEU A 89 22.36 -0.63 2.29
N GLY A 90 22.81 0.63 2.31
CA GLY A 90 23.54 1.23 1.18
C GLY A 90 22.69 1.46 -0.07
N LEU A 91 21.37 1.61 0.08
CA LEU A 91 20.42 1.69 -1.04
C LEU A 91 19.99 3.12 -1.41
N CYS A 92 20.50 4.14 -0.68
CA CYS A 92 20.07 5.54 -0.83
C CYS A 92 20.17 6.11 -2.24
N SER A 93 21.15 5.69 -3.05
CA SER A 93 21.35 6.26 -4.39
C SER A 93 20.22 5.96 -5.37
N ARG A 94 19.30 5.04 -5.03
CA ARG A 94 18.18 4.61 -5.87
C ARG A 94 16.81 5.03 -5.33
N ILE A 95 16.76 5.70 -4.18
CA ILE A 95 15.50 5.97 -3.49
C ILE A 95 15.43 7.46 -3.13
N GLN A 96 14.48 8.15 -3.76
CA GLN A 96 14.11 9.52 -3.42
C GLN A 96 12.91 9.50 -2.47
N PHE A 97 12.97 10.25 -1.38
CA PHE A 97 11.86 10.42 -0.44
C PHE A 97 11.23 11.81 -0.58
N VAL A 98 9.91 11.88 -0.61
CA VAL A 98 9.14 13.13 -0.62
C VAL A 98 8.07 13.05 0.46
N GLN A 99 8.03 14.02 1.37
CA GLN A 99 7.00 14.05 2.40
C GLN A 99 5.68 14.60 1.84
N GLY A 100 4.60 13.83 2.00
CA GLY A 100 3.24 14.24 1.67
C GLY A 100 2.37 13.10 1.13
N ASP A 101 1.11 13.42 0.86
CA ASP A 101 0.17 12.54 0.16
C ASP A 101 0.30 12.71 -1.37
N THR A 102 -0.60 12.11 -2.15
CA THR A 102 -0.54 12.16 -3.63
C THR A 102 -0.60 13.56 -4.22
N SER A 103 -1.02 14.58 -3.45
CA SER A 103 -1.04 15.97 -3.93
C SER A 103 0.37 16.52 -4.22
N VAL A 104 1.41 15.97 -3.59
CA VAL A 104 2.80 16.38 -3.83
C VAL A 104 3.32 15.93 -5.18
N LEU A 105 2.68 14.95 -5.82
CA LEU A 105 3.07 14.45 -7.14
C LEU A 105 3.04 15.56 -8.20
N LYS A 106 2.19 16.59 -8.04
CA LYS A 106 2.17 17.77 -8.91
C LYS A 106 3.51 18.53 -8.98
N GLN A 107 4.40 18.31 -8.02
CA GLN A 107 5.74 18.91 -7.94
C GLN A 107 6.83 17.96 -8.47
N VAL A 108 6.45 16.72 -8.80
CA VAL A 108 7.34 15.68 -9.32
C VAL A 108 7.21 15.66 -10.84
N ASP A 109 8.22 16.19 -11.53
CA ASP A 109 8.28 16.22 -13.00
C ASP A 109 8.78 14.88 -13.56
N GLU A 110 8.10 13.80 -13.19
CA GLU A 110 8.46 12.44 -13.60
C GLU A 110 7.22 11.55 -13.71
N ASN A 111 7.20 10.71 -14.75
CA ASN A 111 6.24 9.63 -14.88
C ASN A 111 6.89 8.29 -14.48
N PHE A 112 6.08 7.42 -13.89
CA PHE A 112 6.48 6.14 -13.35
C PHE A 112 5.96 4.99 -14.22
N ASP A 113 6.76 3.93 -14.33
CA ASP A 113 6.32 2.70 -15.00
C ASP A 113 5.33 1.92 -14.11
N VAL A 114 5.52 2.05 -12.79
CA VAL A 114 4.67 1.40 -11.78
C VAL A 114 4.38 2.37 -10.65
N VAL A 115 3.15 2.38 -10.17
CA VAL A 115 2.79 2.93 -8.87
C VAL A 115 2.35 1.81 -7.93
N LEU A 116 2.90 1.78 -6.71
CA LEU A 116 2.51 0.89 -5.63
C LEU A 116 1.76 1.67 -4.56
N ALA A 117 0.63 1.15 -4.12
CA ALA A 117 -0.15 1.67 -3.00
C ALA A 117 -0.61 0.50 -2.11
N ILE A 118 0.31 -0.05 -1.32
CA ILE A 118 0.07 -1.25 -0.53
C ILE A 118 -0.37 -0.87 0.88
N LEU A 119 -1.62 -1.19 1.20
CA LEU A 119 -2.30 -0.91 2.45
C LEU A 119 -2.44 0.60 2.74
N VAL A 120 -2.90 1.38 1.75
CA VAL A 120 -2.95 2.85 1.83
C VAL A 120 -4.34 3.44 1.64
N SER A 121 -5.07 3.11 0.57
CA SER A 121 -6.26 3.88 0.20
C SER A 121 -7.34 3.87 1.29
N HIS A 122 -7.38 2.83 2.13
CA HIS A 122 -8.31 2.73 3.25
C HIS A 122 -8.11 3.78 4.36
N PHE A 123 -6.99 4.53 4.34
CA PHE A 123 -6.81 5.74 5.14
C PHE A 123 -7.30 7.01 4.44
N VAL A 124 -7.47 6.98 3.12
CA VAL A 124 -7.94 8.12 2.32
C VAL A 124 -9.47 8.25 2.47
N PRO A 125 -9.97 9.43 2.88
CA PRO A 125 -11.41 9.69 2.97
C PRO A 125 -12.17 9.30 1.71
N VAL A 126 -13.40 8.79 1.85
CA VAL A 126 -14.20 8.24 0.73
C VAL A 126 -14.35 9.26 -0.42
N ASP A 127 -14.59 10.52 -0.10
CA ASP A 127 -14.73 11.63 -1.05
C ASP A 127 -13.40 12.03 -1.74
N ALA A 128 -12.26 11.72 -1.14
CA ALA A 128 -10.93 12.00 -1.66
C ALA A 128 -10.35 10.83 -2.50
N LYS A 129 -10.89 9.61 -2.41
CA LYS A 129 -10.35 8.42 -3.12
C LYS A 129 -10.30 8.59 -4.64
N ALA A 130 -11.30 9.25 -5.23
CA ALA A 130 -11.32 9.52 -6.66
C ALA A 130 -10.14 10.39 -7.10
N GLN A 131 -9.82 11.44 -6.31
CA GLN A 131 -8.68 12.31 -6.59
C GLN A 131 -7.35 11.59 -6.35
N PHE A 132 -7.24 10.79 -5.29
CA PHE A 132 -6.07 9.95 -5.00
C PHE A 132 -5.71 9.04 -6.18
N LEU A 133 -6.69 8.28 -6.71
CA LEU A 133 -6.45 7.41 -7.87
C LEU A 133 -6.17 8.21 -9.15
N LYS A 134 -6.77 9.38 -9.31
CA LYS A 134 -6.51 10.27 -10.45
C LYS A 134 -5.10 10.83 -10.43
N ASP A 135 -4.59 11.23 -9.25
CA ASP A 135 -3.21 11.67 -9.08
C ASP A 135 -2.25 10.53 -9.47
N ILE A 136 -2.49 9.31 -8.98
CA ILE A 136 -1.72 8.11 -9.36
C ILE A 136 -1.76 7.89 -10.87
N ALA A 137 -2.94 7.89 -11.47
CA ALA A 137 -3.10 7.67 -12.91
C ALA A 137 -2.35 8.74 -13.71
N ASN A 138 -2.37 10.01 -13.30
CA ASN A 138 -1.73 11.09 -14.05
C ASN A 138 -0.19 11.01 -14.06
N HIS A 139 0.41 10.34 -13.08
CA HIS A 139 1.87 10.18 -12.97
C HIS A 139 2.36 8.81 -13.44
N LEU A 140 1.48 7.97 -13.99
CA LEU A 140 1.90 6.77 -14.70
C LEU A 140 2.29 7.11 -16.13
N SER A 141 3.30 6.41 -16.65
CA SER A 141 3.62 6.38 -18.07
C SER A 141 2.43 5.85 -18.89
N SER A 142 2.44 6.07 -20.20
CA SER A 142 1.33 5.66 -21.07
C SER A 142 1.06 4.16 -21.06
N THR A 143 2.05 3.34 -20.72
CA THR A 143 1.96 1.88 -20.60
C THR A 143 2.12 1.40 -19.15
N GLY A 144 2.06 2.32 -18.18
CA GLY A 144 2.29 2.02 -16.78
C GLY A 144 1.13 1.29 -16.13
N LEU A 145 1.41 0.68 -14.97
CA LEU A 145 0.44 -0.04 -14.17
C LEU A 145 0.45 0.41 -12.70
N CYS A 146 -0.70 0.31 -12.03
CA CYS A 146 -0.82 0.50 -10.60
C CYS A 146 -1.08 -0.85 -9.93
N LEU A 147 -0.36 -1.13 -8.85
CA LEU A 147 -0.63 -2.26 -7.95
C LEU A 147 -1.00 -1.71 -6.58
N SER A 148 -2.12 -2.17 -6.04
CA SER A 148 -2.54 -1.83 -4.69
C SER A 148 -2.91 -3.06 -3.90
N TYR A 149 -2.88 -2.93 -2.58
CA TYR A 149 -3.49 -3.89 -1.68
C TYR A 149 -4.32 -3.13 -0.66
N GLU A 150 -5.59 -3.46 -0.54
CA GLU A 150 -6.55 -2.59 0.12
C GLU A 150 -7.38 -3.35 1.14
N LEU A 151 -7.72 -2.66 2.22
CA LEU A 151 -8.71 -3.13 3.18
C LEU A 151 -10.08 -2.68 2.68
N MET A 152 -10.92 -3.66 2.35
CA MET A 152 -12.25 -3.44 1.78
C MET A 152 -13.33 -3.64 2.84
N GLU A 153 -14.55 -3.18 2.52
CA GLU A 153 -15.71 -3.38 3.37
C GLU A 153 -15.95 -4.86 3.72
N ILE A 154 -16.41 -5.09 4.95
CA ILE A 154 -16.88 -6.40 5.41
C ILE A 154 -18.40 -6.43 5.26
N SER A 155 -18.90 -7.31 4.38
CA SER A 155 -20.32 -7.33 4.02
C SER A 155 -21.21 -8.06 5.04
N ASN A 156 -20.65 -8.83 5.98
CA ASN A 156 -21.43 -9.50 7.01
C ASN A 156 -20.62 -9.94 8.25
N ALA A 157 -21.34 -10.23 9.34
CA ALA A 157 -20.74 -10.64 10.61
C ALA A 157 -19.89 -11.93 10.55
N LYS A 158 -20.16 -12.86 9.61
CA LYS A 158 -19.35 -14.07 9.46
C LYS A 158 -17.98 -13.77 8.87
N GLN A 159 -17.89 -12.82 7.93
CA GLN A 159 -16.61 -12.36 7.40
C GLN A 159 -15.77 -11.67 8.48
N LEU A 160 -16.39 -10.81 9.32
CA LEU A 160 -15.71 -10.22 10.47
C LEU A 160 -15.21 -11.28 11.45
N GLN A 161 -16.04 -12.29 11.74
CA GLN A 161 -15.65 -13.40 12.61
C GLN A 161 -14.53 -14.24 11.99
N ALA A 162 -14.53 -14.47 10.68
CA ALA A 162 -13.44 -15.14 9.99
C ALA A 162 -12.13 -14.36 10.10
N LEU A 163 -12.17 -13.03 9.94
CA LEU A 163 -11.00 -12.17 10.13
C LEU A 163 -10.46 -12.24 11.56
N LYS A 164 -11.34 -12.22 12.57
CA LYS A 164 -10.95 -12.42 13.97
C LYS A 164 -10.26 -13.77 14.17
N ASN A 165 -10.87 -14.85 13.69
CA ASN A 165 -10.32 -16.21 13.84
C ASN A 165 -8.95 -16.34 13.16
N LEU A 166 -8.81 -15.79 11.94
CA LEU A 166 -7.53 -15.79 11.23
C LEU A 166 -6.46 -15.00 12.00
N SER A 167 -6.82 -13.83 12.53
CA SER A 167 -5.88 -12.98 13.26
C SER A 167 -5.42 -13.61 14.58
N LEU A 168 -6.28 -14.37 15.25
CA LEU A 168 -5.89 -15.20 16.40
C LEU A 168 -4.89 -16.28 16.00
N ALA A 169 -5.15 -16.98 14.89
CA ALA A 169 -4.27 -18.03 14.37
C ALA A 169 -2.90 -17.48 13.92
N THR A 170 -2.83 -16.21 13.53
CA THR A 170 -1.58 -15.54 13.12
C THR A 170 -0.91 -14.75 14.25
N GLY A 171 -1.40 -14.86 15.49
CA GLY A 171 -0.67 -14.42 16.68
C GLY A 171 -1.21 -13.19 17.42
N LEU A 172 -2.40 -12.67 17.07
CA LEU A 172 -3.09 -11.73 17.95
C LEU A 172 -3.71 -12.46 19.15
N THR A 173 -3.75 -11.77 20.29
CA THR A 173 -4.57 -12.20 21.45
C THR A 173 -6.05 -11.92 21.21
N GLU A 174 -6.95 -12.56 21.98
CA GLU A 174 -8.40 -12.27 21.93
C GLU A 174 -8.72 -10.80 22.09
N LYS A 175 -8.08 -10.13 23.05
CA LYS A 175 -8.26 -8.69 23.27
C LYS A 175 -7.81 -7.88 22.05
N GLN A 176 -6.69 -8.22 21.42
CA GLN A 176 -6.20 -7.52 20.23
C GLN A 176 -7.12 -7.77 19.02
N ALA A 177 -7.55 -9.00 18.80
CA ALA A 177 -8.45 -9.35 17.70
C ALA A 177 -9.83 -8.68 17.86
N GLN A 178 -10.34 -8.56 19.09
CA GLN A 178 -11.57 -7.82 19.37
C GLN A 178 -11.39 -6.33 19.09
N LEU A 179 -10.31 -5.71 19.58
CA LEU A 179 -10.02 -4.30 19.34
C LEU A 179 -9.84 -3.98 17.85
N MET A 180 -9.23 -4.88 17.08
CA MET A 180 -9.12 -4.77 15.62
C MET A 180 -10.51 -4.79 14.97
N ALA A 181 -11.36 -5.74 15.35
CA ALA A 181 -12.71 -5.86 14.81
C ALA A 181 -13.58 -4.64 15.12
N ASP A 182 -13.51 -4.11 16.34
CA ASP A 182 -14.30 -2.95 16.78
C ASP A 182 -13.92 -1.65 16.03
N ARG A 183 -12.66 -1.57 15.60
CA ARG A 183 -12.09 -0.36 15.00
C ARG A 183 -12.14 -0.33 13.49
N ILE A 184 -12.35 -1.47 12.82
CA ILE A 184 -12.15 -1.57 11.37
C ILE A 184 -13.02 -0.57 10.58
N GLU A 185 -14.26 -0.34 10.98
CA GLU A 185 -15.15 0.64 10.32
C GLU A 185 -14.97 2.06 10.87
N GLN A 186 -14.56 2.19 12.13
CA GLN A 186 -14.41 3.51 12.78
C GLN A 186 -13.15 4.22 12.32
N ASP A 187 -12.09 3.44 12.13
CA ASP A 187 -10.77 3.98 11.91
C ASP A 187 -10.53 4.17 10.40
N PHE A 188 -11.19 3.42 9.51
CA PHE A 188 -10.89 3.36 8.07
C PHE A 188 -12.06 3.81 7.19
N ALA A 189 -11.74 4.44 6.06
CA ALA A 189 -12.71 4.79 5.02
C ALA A 189 -12.85 3.61 4.04
N LEU A 190 -13.59 2.58 4.44
CA LEU A 190 -13.80 1.37 3.64
C LEU A 190 -14.85 1.61 2.55
N ILE A 191 -14.68 0.95 1.41
CA ILE A 191 -15.67 0.86 0.33
C ILE A 191 -15.70 -0.57 -0.19
N SER A 192 -16.71 -0.92 -0.98
CA SER A 192 -16.81 -2.22 -1.63
C SER A 192 -15.78 -2.40 -2.76
N VAL A 193 -15.55 -3.66 -3.14
CA VAL A 193 -14.66 -4.03 -4.26
C VAL A 193 -15.15 -3.44 -5.59
N ASP A 194 -16.47 -3.41 -5.80
CA ASP A 194 -17.08 -2.87 -7.01
C ASP A 194 -16.90 -1.35 -7.10
N GLU A 195 -17.09 -0.64 -5.98
CA GLU A 195 -16.84 0.81 -5.91
C GLU A 195 -15.37 1.14 -6.18
N MET A 196 -14.43 0.40 -5.56
CA MET A 196 -13.00 0.61 -5.82
C MET A 196 -12.65 0.39 -7.30
N SER A 197 -13.17 -0.70 -7.90
CA SER A 197 -12.96 -0.98 -9.31
C SER A 197 -13.53 0.12 -10.21
N ALA A 198 -14.71 0.65 -9.88
CA ALA A 198 -15.30 1.78 -10.58
C ALA A 198 -14.45 3.06 -10.45
N LEU A 199 -13.88 3.32 -9.27
CA LEU A 199 -12.99 4.47 -9.05
C LEU A 199 -11.69 4.38 -9.87
N TYR A 200 -11.09 3.19 -9.99
CA TYR A 200 -9.95 2.98 -10.90
C TYR A 200 -10.30 3.34 -12.35
N LEU A 201 -11.44 2.85 -12.86
CA LEU A 201 -11.87 3.16 -14.23
C LEU A 201 -12.16 4.66 -14.41
N GLN A 202 -12.81 5.30 -13.43
CA GLN A 202 -13.07 6.74 -13.45
C GLN A 202 -11.78 7.58 -13.40
N ALA A 203 -10.74 7.09 -12.72
CA ALA A 203 -9.43 7.74 -12.65
C ALA A 203 -8.64 7.66 -13.98
N GLY A 204 -9.13 6.88 -14.96
CA GLY A 204 -8.55 6.79 -16.31
C GLY A 204 -7.74 5.52 -16.57
N PHE A 205 -7.81 4.52 -15.70
CA PHE A 205 -7.35 3.17 -16.02
C PHE A 205 -8.31 2.48 -17.00
N LYS A 206 -7.79 1.62 -17.87
CA LYS A 206 -8.57 0.91 -18.89
C LYS A 206 -9.10 -0.43 -18.40
N ARG A 207 -8.29 -1.11 -17.60
CA ARG A 207 -8.58 -2.42 -17.04
C ARG A 207 -8.13 -2.47 -15.59
N VAL A 208 -8.93 -3.08 -14.74
CA VAL A 208 -8.59 -3.36 -13.34
C VAL A 208 -8.97 -4.80 -13.03
N GLU A 209 -8.09 -5.51 -12.35
CA GLU A 209 -8.25 -6.92 -11.99
C GLU A 209 -7.94 -7.10 -10.51
N ASN A 210 -8.71 -7.97 -9.85
CA ASN A 210 -8.33 -8.49 -8.54
C ASN A 210 -7.40 -9.68 -8.73
N PHE A 211 -6.13 -9.53 -8.36
CA PHE A 211 -5.13 -10.61 -8.51
C PHE A 211 -4.94 -11.42 -7.23
N ALA A 212 -5.41 -10.91 -6.08
CA ALA A 212 -5.25 -11.55 -4.79
C ALA A 212 -6.35 -11.14 -3.80
N GLN A 213 -6.66 -12.05 -2.88
CA GLN A 213 -7.58 -11.80 -1.78
C GLN A 213 -7.20 -12.63 -0.56
N VAL A 214 -7.18 -11.99 0.61
CA VAL A 214 -7.15 -12.63 1.93
C VAL A 214 -8.28 -12.03 2.75
N LEU A 215 -9.41 -12.73 2.82
CA LEU A 215 -10.65 -12.20 3.40
C LEU A 215 -11.00 -10.83 2.79
N ASN A 216 -11.03 -9.76 3.59
CA ASN A 216 -11.33 -8.41 3.14
C ASN A 216 -10.07 -7.59 2.76
N TYR A 217 -8.90 -8.20 2.69
CA TYR A 217 -7.71 -7.60 2.08
C TYR A 217 -7.64 -8.01 0.61
N HIS A 218 -7.69 -7.05 -0.31
CA HIS A 218 -7.76 -7.28 -1.75
C HIS A 218 -6.58 -6.65 -2.49
N GLY A 219 -5.89 -7.44 -3.32
CA GLY A 219 -4.89 -6.95 -4.26
C GLY A 219 -5.49 -6.59 -5.60
N PHE A 220 -5.23 -5.38 -6.10
CA PHE A 220 -5.67 -4.92 -7.42
C PHE A 220 -4.47 -4.61 -8.31
N ILE A 221 -4.60 -4.93 -9.60
CA ILE A 221 -3.72 -4.46 -10.66
C ILE A 221 -4.55 -3.67 -11.66
N ALA A 222 -4.13 -2.45 -11.96
CA ALA A 222 -4.83 -1.54 -12.87
C ALA A 222 -3.89 -1.06 -13.99
N PHE A 223 -4.34 -1.11 -15.24
CA PHE A 223 -3.54 -0.85 -16.42
C PHE A 223 -3.97 0.45 -17.13
N LYS A 224 -3.00 1.23 -17.62
CA LYS A 224 -3.25 2.43 -18.46
C LYS A 224 -3.69 2.10 -19.88
N THR A 225 -3.43 0.88 -20.33
CA THR A 225 -3.80 0.36 -21.66
C THR A 225 -4.55 -0.96 -21.51
N ASP A 226 -5.24 -1.37 -22.57
CA ASP A 226 -5.96 -2.66 -22.62
C ASP A 226 -5.00 -3.85 -22.49
#